data_AF-A0A914SE11-F1
#
_entry.id   AF-A0A914SE11-F1
#
_cell.length_a   1.000
_cell.length_b   1.000
_cell.length_c   1.000
_cell.angle_alpha   90.00
_cell.angle_beta   90.00
_cell.angle_gamma   90.00
#
_symmetry.space_group_name_H-M   'P 1'
#
loop_
_entity.id
_entity.type
_entity.pdbx_description
1 polymer ?
#
loop_
_entity_poly.entity_id
_entity_poly.type
_entity_poly.pdbx_seq_one_letter_code
_entity_poly.pdbx_strand_id
1 'polypeptide(L)'
;MLLQNTRRNGIDCHRTWEALAMGAVPIVQKSELQPLYDDMPVMVVNDWTEVTKESMQAFQKNKLNRFDKDGVPVRPKLWLRYWVNYITKLKMKYMKDFC
;
A
#
# COMPACT_ATOMS: atom_id res chain seq x y z
N MET A 1 -9.35 11.33 4.67
CA MET A 1 -8.08 11.00 5.33
C MET A 1 -8.41 10.12 6.53
N LEU A 2 -7.97 8.86 6.54
CA LEU A 2 -8.28 7.93 7.64
C LEU A 2 -6.98 7.65 8.40
N LEU A 3 -6.88 8.18 9.62
CA LEU A 3 -5.83 7.88 10.58
C LEU A 3 -6.15 6.51 11.20
N GLN A 4 -5.42 5.46 10.83
CA GLN A 4 -5.61 4.15 11.43
C GLN A 4 -4.71 3.95 12.64
N ASN A 5 -5.33 4.02 13.82
CA ASN A 5 -4.73 3.60 15.09
C ASN A 5 -4.70 2.06 15.15
N THR A 6 -3.50 1.47 15.12
CA THR A 6 -3.23 0.03 15.01
C THR A 6 -3.34 -0.76 16.32
N ARG A 7 -3.97 -0.22 17.38
CA ARG A 7 -3.97 -0.90 18.70
C ARG A 7 -5.15 -1.81 19.03
N ARG A 8 -6.09 -2.05 18.10
CA ARG A 8 -7.16 -3.04 18.32
C ARG A 8 -7.36 -3.88 17.04
N ASN A 9 -6.97 -5.16 17.11
CA ASN A 9 -7.19 -6.27 16.15
C ASN A 9 -6.14 -6.65 15.07
N GLY A 10 -4.91 -6.11 15.11
CA GLY A 10 -3.81 -6.62 14.27
C GLY A 10 -3.03 -5.51 13.56
N ILE A 11 -1.86 -5.87 13.02
CA ILE A 11 -0.91 -4.96 12.36
C ILE A 11 -1.51 -4.32 11.09
N ASP A 12 -2.52 -4.97 10.49
CA ASP A 12 -3.38 -4.42 9.45
C ASP A 12 -4.84 -4.84 9.66
N CYS A 13 -5.77 -4.00 9.25
CA CYS A 13 -7.22 -4.21 9.34
C CYS A 13 -7.83 -4.14 7.94
N HIS A 14 -8.95 -4.83 7.70
CA HIS A 14 -9.76 -4.71 6.47
C HIS A 14 -10.02 -3.25 6.06
N ARG A 15 -10.14 -2.35 7.06
CA ARG A 15 -10.28 -0.90 6.89
C ARG A 15 -9.22 -0.26 5.99
N THR A 16 -7.98 -0.76 5.99
CA THR A 16 -6.90 -0.21 5.14
C THR A 16 -7.19 -0.50 3.68
N TRP A 17 -7.58 -1.74 3.39
CA TRP A 17 -7.93 -2.17 2.05
C TRP A 17 -9.25 -1.57 1.57
N GLU A 18 -10.23 -1.39 2.44
CA GLU A 18 -11.48 -0.68 2.14
C GLU A 18 -11.24 0.80 1.81
N ALA A 19 -10.44 1.49 2.65
CA ALA A 19 -10.03 2.87 2.37
C ALA A 19 -9.31 2.95 1.01
N LEU A 20 -8.46 1.97 0.72
CA LEU A 20 -7.80 1.89 -0.56
C LEU A 20 -8.80 1.67 -1.71
N ALA A 21 -9.79 0.80 -1.54
CA ALA A 21 -10.81 0.56 -2.56
C ALA A 21 -11.67 1.81 -2.83
N MET A 22 -11.94 2.62 -1.80
CA MET A 22 -12.69 3.89 -1.91
C MET A 22 -11.88 5.05 -2.50
N GLY A 23 -10.65 4.83 -2.98
CA GLY A 23 -9.82 5.88 -3.55
C GLY A 23 -9.09 6.76 -2.52
N ALA A 24 -9.19 6.45 -1.22
CA ALA A 24 -8.46 7.17 -0.19
C ALA A 24 -6.96 6.79 -0.17
N VAL A 25 -6.15 7.63 0.47
CA VAL A 25 -4.73 7.41 0.76
C VAL A 25 -4.60 7.20 2.27
N PRO A 26 -4.47 5.95 2.76
CA PRO A 26 -4.30 5.70 4.19
C PRO A 26 -2.88 6.08 4.65
N ILE A 27 -2.80 6.53 5.91
CA ILE A 27 -1.54 6.72 6.63
C ILE A 27 -1.43 5.59 7.65
N VAL A 28 -0.34 4.84 7.59
CA VAL A 28 -0.09 3.69 8.46
C VAL A 28 1.26 3.83 9.14
N GLN A 29 1.37 3.30 10.36
CA GLN A 29 2.65 3.22 11.05
C GLN A 29 3.48 2.06 10.48
N LYS A 30 4.79 2.23 10.41
CA LYS A 30 5.73 1.23 9.88
C LYS A 30 5.57 -0.11 10.61
N SER A 31 5.53 -1.18 9.82
CA SER A 31 5.41 -2.55 10.31
C SER A 31 5.95 -3.55 9.29
N GLU A 32 5.99 -4.82 9.64
CA GLU A 32 6.38 -5.93 8.74
C GLU A 32 5.47 -6.05 7.51
N LEU A 33 4.29 -5.44 7.53
CA LEU A 33 3.35 -5.42 6.40
C LEU A 33 3.67 -4.32 5.37
N GLN A 34 4.69 -3.49 5.62
CA GLN A 34 5.14 -2.46 4.68
C GLN A 34 5.30 -2.97 3.23
N PRO A 35 5.89 -4.16 2.96
CA PRO A 35 6.04 -4.66 1.59
C PRO A 35 4.72 -4.87 0.83
N LEU A 36 3.61 -5.09 1.56
CA LEU A 36 2.28 -5.20 0.94
C LEU A 36 1.86 -3.87 0.29
N TYR A 37 2.28 -2.74 0.88
CA TYR A 37 1.97 -1.40 0.43
C TYR A 37 2.95 -0.83 -0.60
N ASP A 38 3.99 -1.59 -0.98
CA ASP A 38 4.86 -1.20 -2.08
C ASP A 38 4.03 -0.96 -3.34
N ASP A 39 4.37 0.06 -4.12
CA ASP A 39 3.58 0.43 -5.31
C ASP A 39 2.10 0.83 -5.09
N MET A 40 1.65 0.96 -3.83
CA MET A 40 0.32 1.45 -3.46
C MET A 40 0.34 2.91 -2.96
N PRO A 41 -0.80 3.62 -3.02
CA PRO A 41 -0.93 4.97 -2.47
C PRO A 41 -1.17 4.92 -0.95
N VAL A 42 -0.14 4.51 -0.20
CA VAL A 42 -0.13 4.43 1.27
C VAL A 42 1.05 5.22 1.80
N MET A 43 0.82 6.11 2.75
CA MET A 43 1.87 6.84 3.44
C MET A 43 2.27 6.07 4.70
N VAL A 44 3.52 5.60 4.73
CA VAL A 44 4.07 4.86 5.87
C VAL A 44 4.93 5.82 6.69
N VAL A 45 4.65 5.94 7.98
CA VAL A 45 5.37 6.80 8.93
C VAL A 45 5.96 5.97 10.07
N ASN A 46 7.10 6.36 10.64
CA ASN A 46 7.61 5.66 11.84
C ASN A 46 6.89 6.13 13.10
N ASP A 47 6.61 7.43 13.17
CA ASP A 47 5.90 8.08 14.26
C ASP A 47 4.81 9.04 13.73
N TRP A 48 3.73 9.21 14.48
CA TRP A 48 2.62 10.09 14.08
C TRP A 48 3.01 11.57 14.02
N THR A 49 4.07 11.98 14.72
CA THR A 49 4.64 13.33 14.62
C THR A 49 5.19 13.66 13.24
N GLU A 50 5.49 12.66 12.41
CA GLU A 50 5.92 12.84 11.02
C GLU A 50 4.77 13.28 10.09
N VAL A 51 3.51 13.20 10.53
CA VAL A 51 2.33 13.59 9.75
C VAL A 51 2.15 15.10 9.82
N THR A 52 2.92 15.83 9.01
CA THR A 52 2.86 17.29 8.86
C THR A 52 2.33 17.67 7.49
N LYS A 53 1.93 18.94 7.32
CA LYS A 53 1.44 19.43 6.02
C LYS A 53 2.49 19.28 4.94
N GLU A 54 3.74 19.54 5.28
CA GLU A 54 4.90 19.47 4.40
C GLU A 54 5.19 18.02 3.99
N SER A 55 5.14 17.08 4.92
CA SER A 55 5.38 15.66 4.61
C SER A 55 4.26 15.07 3.76
N MET A 56 3.01 15.48 3.98
CA MET A 56 1.87 15.09 3.15
C MET A 56 1.96 15.67 1.74
N GLN A 57 2.35 16.93 1.58
CA GLN A 57 2.57 17.55 0.27
C GLN A 57 3.73 16.88 -0.48
N ALA A 58 4.83 16.60 0.21
CA ALA A 58 5.96 15.87 -0.34
C ALA A 58 5.56 14.45 -0.77
N PHE A 59 4.76 13.75 0.04
CA PHE A 59 4.23 12.43 -0.29
C PHE A 59 3.37 12.47 -1.56
N GLN A 60 2.44 13.42 -1.65
CA GLN A 60 1.61 13.62 -2.84
C GLN A 60 2.51 13.85 -4.07
N LYS A 61 3.47 14.78 -4.01
CA LYS A 61 4.37 15.08 -5.13
C LYS A 61 5.17 13.86 -5.60
N ASN A 62 5.71 13.07 -4.69
CA ASN A 62 6.57 11.92 -5.01
C ASN A 62 5.80 10.67 -5.47
N LYS A 63 4.54 10.51 -5.07
CA LYS A 63 3.75 9.30 -5.33
C LYS A 63 2.67 9.49 -6.41
N LEU A 64 2.59 10.68 -7.02
CA LEU A 64 1.67 10.98 -8.12
C LEU A 64 1.88 10.09 -9.37
N ASN A 65 3.03 9.43 -9.53
CA ASN A 65 3.27 8.43 -10.60
C ASN A 65 2.53 7.09 -10.39
N ARG A 66 1.77 6.94 -9.30
CA ARG A 66 0.92 5.77 -9.02
C ARG A 66 -0.55 6.05 -9.31
N PHE A 67 -0.84 7.16 -9.97
CA PHE A 67 -2.16 7.52 -10.47
C PHE A 67 -2.12 7.39 -11.99
N ASP A 68 -3.22 6.92 -12.59
CA ASP A 68 -3.33 6.86 -14.03
C ASP A 68 -3.45 8.29 -14.61
N LYS A 69 -3.53 8.36 -15.94
CA LYS A 69 -3.68 9.60 -16.70
C LYS A 69 -4.89 10.45 -16.28
N ASP A 70 -5.88 9.84 -15.63
CA ASP A 70 -7.11 10.47 -15.18
C ASP A 70 -7.03 10.86 -13.68
N GLY A 71 -5.85 10.69 -13.06
CA GLY A 71 -5.64 10.97 -11.64
C GLY A 71 -6.26 9.92 -10.72
N VAL A 72 -6.59 8.73 -11.23
CA VAL A 72 -7.11 7.63 -10.43
C VAL A 72 -5.96 6.76 -9.95
N PRO A 73 -5.82 6.52 -8.64
CA PRO A 73 -4.73 5.71 -8.12
C PRO A 73 -4.78 4.28 -8.66
N VAL A 74 -3.70 3.85 -9.31
CA VAL A 74 -3.46 2.51 -9.84
C VAL A 74 -3.22 1.57 -8.67
N ARG A 75 -4.21 0.72 -8.38
CA ARG A 75 -4.24 -0.15 -7.19
C ARG A 75 -4.34 -1.63 -7.61
N PRO A 76 -3.38 -2.18 -8.36
CA PRO A 76 -3.48 -3.53 -8.90
C PRO A 76 -3.56 -4.58 -7.78
N LYS A 77 -2.92 -4.30 -6.63
CA LYS A 77 -2.93 -5.17 -5.44
C LYS A 77 -4.30 -5.30 -4.76
N LEU A 78 -5.31 -4.48 -5.13
CA LEU A 78 -6.69 -4.69 -4.64
C LEU A 78 -7.34 -5.93 -5.26
N TRP A 79 -6.89 -6.34 -6.44
CA TRP A 79 -7.56 -7.39 -7.19
C TRP A 79 -6.88 -8.74 -6.96
N LEU A 80 -7.69 -9.78 -6.70
CA LEU A 80 -7.21 -11.17 -6.55
C LEU A 80 -6.31 -11.60 -7.71
N ARG A 81 -6.63 -11.16 -8.94
CA ARG A 81 -5.86 -11.47 -10.14
C ARG A 81 -4.38 -11.11 -10.01
N TYR A 82 -4.06 -9.98 -9.37
CA TYR A 82 -2.67 -9.57 -9.16
C TYR A 82 -1.91 -10.60 -8.33
N TRP A 83 -2.48 -11.01 -7.20
CA TRP A 83 -1.86 -11.94 -6.27
C TRP A 83 -1.70 -13.34 -6.85
N VAL A 84 -2.72 -13.84 -7.55
CA VAL A 84 -2.63 -15.12 -8.27
C VAL A 84 -1.47 -15.09 -9.27
N ASN A 85 -1.37 -14.03 -10.07
CA ASN A 85 -0.29 -13.89 -11.04
C ASN A 85 1.09 -13.76 -10.37
N TYR A 86 1.18 -13.00 -9.27
CA TYR A 86 2.40 -12.82 -8.50
C TYR A 86 2.91 -14.15 -7.91
N ILE A 87 2.02 -14.90 -7.24
CA ILE A 87 2.34 -16.19 -6.64
C ILE A 87 2.74 -17.21 -7.71
N THR A 88 2.02 -17.27 -8.83
CA THR A 88 2.37 -18.18 -9.94
C THR A 88 3.75 -17.85 -10.52
N LYS A 89 4.09 -16.56 -10.70
CA LYS A 89 5.42 -16.14 -11.16
C LYS A 89 6.51 -16.53 -10.16
N LEU A 90 6.28 -16.32 -8.87
CA LEU A 90 7.22 -16.74 -7.82
C LEU A 90 7.43 -18.26 -7.86
N LYS A 91 6.36 -19.06 -7.91
CA LYS A 91 6.44 -20.51 -8.03
C LYS A 91 7.28 -20.94 -9.24
N MET A 92 7.05 -20.35 -10.41
CA MET A 92 7.83 -20.65 -11.62
C MET A 92 9.31 -20.29 -11.48
N LYS A 93 9.62 -19.17 -10.81
CA LYS A 93 11.01 -18.76 -10.54
C LYS A 93 11.71 -19.80 -9.68
N TYR A 94 11.14 -20.12 -8.52
CA TYR A 94 11.74 -21.10 -7.61
C TYR A 94 11.84 -22.49 -8.22
N MET A 95 10.86 -22.95 -9.02
CA MET A 95 10.96 -24.24 -9.71
C MET A 95 12.08 -24.30 -10.75
N LYS A 96 12.43 -23.17 -11.38
CA LYS A 96 13.57 -23.11 -12.34
C LYS A 96 14.92 -23.16 -11.64
N ASP A 97 15.00 -22.72 -10.38
CA ASP A 97 16.25 -22.71 -9.61
C ASP A 97 16.67 -24.13 -9.13
N PHE A 98 15.81 -25.15 -9.32
CA PHE A 98 16.06 -26.56 -8.99
C PHE A 98 16.32 -27.48 -10.20
N CYS A 99 16.30 -26.96 -11.43
CA CYS A 99 16.67 -27.68 -12.67
C CYS A 99 17.96 -27.12 -13.25
#